data_AF-A0A8T4T9L2-F1
#
_entry.id   AF-A0A8T4T9L2-F1
#
_cell.length_a   1.000
_cell.length_b   1.000
_cell.length_c   1.000
_cell.angle_alpha   90.00
_cell.angle_beta   90.00
_cell.angle_gamma   90.00
#
_symmetry.space_group_name_H-M   'P 1'
#
loop_
_entity.id
_entity.type
_entity.pdbx_description
1 polymer ?
#
loop_
_entity_poly.entity_id
_entity_poly.type
_entity_poly.pdbx_seq_one_letter_code
_entity_poly.pdbx_strand_id
1 'polypeptide(L)' 'MKSLKKGAFWAGWAVVLLTHVYMLAFGLPEGQMVAHAVLNLVAAALLVYAWLS' A
#
# COMPACT_ATOMS: atom_id res chain seq x y z
N MET A 1 14.81 -14.96 -3.53
CA MET A 1 14.61 -13.66 -2.83
C MET A 1 14.66 -13.93 -1.33
N LYS A 2 15.54 -13.25 -0.58
CA LYS A 2 15.55 -13.31 0.90
C LYS A 2 14.12 -13.05 1.42
N SER A 3 13.64 -13.83 2.39
CA SER A 3 12.22 -13.86 2.82
C SER A 3 11.63 -12.47 3.13
N LEU A 4 12.43 -11.60 3.74
CA LEU A 4 12.08 -10.21 4.06
C LEU A 4 11.68 -9.37 2.84
N LYS A 5 12.34 -9.55 1.69
CA LYS A 5 12.03 -8.81 0.45
C LYS A 5 10.68 -9.22 -0.13
N LYS A 6 10.39 -10.53 -0.12
CA LYS A 6 9.07 -11.05 -0.54
C LYS A 6 7.98 -10.55 0.39
N GLY A 7 8.22 -10.54 1.70
CA GLY A 7 7.26 -10.02 2.69
C GLY A 7 6.92 -8.56 2.46
N ALA A 8 7.93 -7.69 2.32
CA ALA A 8 7.72 -6.26 2.06
C ALA A 8 6.98 -6.00 0.74
N PHE A 9 7.31 -6.73 -0.33
CA PHE A 9 6.62 -6.62 -1.62
C PHE A 9 5.13 -6.94 -1.50
N TRP A 10 4.80 -8.11 -0.93
CA TRP A 10 3.40 -8.54 -0.81
C TRP A 10 2.60 -7.68 0.15
N ALA A 11 3.22 -7.21 1.24
CA ALA A 11 2.57 -6.28 2.17
C ALA A 11 2.23 -4.95 1.50
N GLY A 12 3.20 -4.32 0.82
CA GLY A 12 2.96 -3.07 0.10
C GLY A 12 1.92 -3.24 -1.02
N TRP A 13 2.02 -4.31 -1.80
CA TRP A 13 1.06 -4.61 -2.87
C TRP A 13 -0.36 -4.81 -2.32
N ALA A 14 -0.53 -5.57 -1.23
CA ALA A 14 -1.82 -5.80 -0.62
C ALA A 14 -2.46 -4.49 -0.12
N VAL A 15 -1.68 -3.60 0.52
CA VAL A 15 -2.20 -2.31 0.97
C VAL A 15 -2.68 -1.47 -0.21
N VAL A 16 -1.88 -1.32 -1.27
CA VAL A 16 -2.29 -0.56 -2.47
C VAL A 16 -3.57 -1.15 -3.07
N LEU A 17 -3.63 -2.48 -3.22
CA LEU A 17 -4.78 -3.10 -3.84
C LEU A 17 -6.04 -2.91 -2.99
N LEU A 18 -5.95 -3.13 -1.68
CA LEU A 18 -7.09 -3.01 -0.77
C LEU A 18 -7.59 -1.56 -0.66
N THR A 19 -6.69 -0.58 -0.60
CA THR A 19 -7.08 0.84 -0.58
C THR A 19 -7.79 1.24 -1.88
N HIS A 20 -7.31 0.76 -3.03
CA HIS A 20 -7.96 1.03 -4.33
C HIS A 20 -9.30 0.32 -4.48
N VAL A 21 -9.41 -0.94 -4.06
CA VAL A 21 -10.69 -1.66 -4.06
C VAL A 21 -11.68 -0.96 -3.14
N TYR A 22 -11.25 -0.48 -1.97
CA TYR A 22 -12.10 0.27 -1.06
C TYR A 22 -12.65 1.55 -1.70
N MET A 23 -11.79 2.38 -2.32
CA MET A 23 -12.27 3.61 -2.97
C MET A 23 -13.20 3.33 -4.16
N LEU A 24 -12.99 2.23 -4.88
CA LEU A 24 -13.85 1.84 -6.00
C LEU A 24 -15.21 1.31 -5.53
N ALA A 25 -15.24 0.58 -4.41
CA ALA A 25 -16.46 -0.03 -3.89
C ALA A 25 -17.32 0.93 -3.07
N PHE A 26 -16.71 1.82 -2.28
CA PHE A 26 -17.40 2.64 -1.29
C PHE A 26 -17.16 4.15 -1.46
N GLY A 27 -16.31 4.55 -2.40
CA GLY A 27 -15.82 5.93 -2.50
C GLY A 27 -14.77 6.25 -1.44
N LEU A 28 -14.30 7.50 -1.43
CA LEU A 28 -13.34 8.00 -0.44
C LEU A 28 -13.81 9.34 0.12
N PRO A 29 -14.48 9.37 1.30
CA PRO A 29 -14.90 10.60 1.94
C PRO A 29 -13.71 11.53 2.25
N GLU A 30 -13.93 12.85 2.25
CA GLU A 30 -12.87 13.85 2.49
C GLU A 30 -12.09 13.58 3.79
N GLY A 31 -12.79 13.21 4.87
CA GLY A 31 -12.16 12.90 6.17
C GLY A 31 -11.23 11.68 6.16
N GLN A 32 -11.28 10.85 5.12
CA GLN A 32 -10.45 9.64 4.98
C GLN A 32 -9.30 9.82 3.98
N MET A 33 -9.25 10.92 3.21
CA MET A 33 -8.24 11.14 2.18
C MET A 33 -6.81 11.13 2.76
N VAL A 34 -6.61 11.78 3.91
CA VAL A 34 -5.29 11.84 4.55
C VAL A 34 -4.83 10.45 4.98
N ALA A 35 -5.70 9.69 5.64
CA ALA A 35 -5.38 8.33 6.08
C ALA A 35 -5.07 7.40 4.89
N HIS A 36 -5.87 7.49 3.82
CA HIS A 36 -5.66 6.75 2.58
C HIS A 36 -4.32 7.12 1.92
N ALA A 37 -3.96 8.40 1.87
CA ALA A 37 -2.69 8.86 1.32
C ALA A 37 -1.49 8.35 2.14
N VAL A 38 -1.57 8.40 3.47
CA VAL A 38 -0.52 7.89 4.38
C VAL A 38 -0.34 6.38 4.21
N LEU A 39 -1.42 5.61 4.17
CA LEU A 39 -1.35 4.16 3.95
C LEU A 39 -0.68 3.82 2.61
N ASN A 40 -1.04 4.53 1.53
CA ASN A 40 -0.43 4.31 0.23
C ASN A 40 1.03 4.78 0.17
N LEU A 41 1.42 5.82 0.91
CA LEU A 41 2.82 6.24 1.02
C LEU A 41 3.68 5.17 1.71
N VAL A 42 3.19 4.59 2.81
CA VAL A 42 3.86 3.48 3.49
C VAL A 42 3.97 2.27 2.56
N ALA A 43 2.91 1.95 1.83
CA ALA A 43 2.91 0.86 0.86
C ALA A 43 3.92 1.08 -0.26
N ALA A 44 4.02 2.30 -0.80
CA ALA A 44 5.02 2.67 -1.79
C ALA A 44 6.44 2.53 -1.22
N ALA A 45 6.70 2.96 0.02
CA ALA A 45 8.00 2.79 0.66
C ALA A 45 8.39 1.31 0.81
N LEU A 46 7.44 0.44 1.19
CA LEU A 46 7.66 -1.01 1.28
C LEU A 46 7.96 -1.63 -0.10
N LEU A 47 7.25 -1.22 -1.14
CA LEU A 47 7.48 -1.68 -2.51
C LEU A 47 8.85 -1.23 -3.03
N VAL A 48 9.23 0.04 -2.80
CA VAL A 48 10.55 0.57 -3.18
C VAL A 48 11.66 -0.14 -2.42
N TYR A 49 11.50 -0.34 -1.11
CA TYR A 49 12.46 -1.13 -0.31
C TYR A 49 12.62 -2.54 -0.87
N ALA A 50 11.51 -3.22 -1.18
CA ALA A 50 11.56 -4.56 -1.75
C ALA A 50 12.20 -4.61 -3.15
N TRP A 51 12.05 -3.54 -3.93
CA TRP A 51 12.62 -3.41 -5.27
C TRP A 51 14.13 -3.13 -5.26
N LEU A 52 14.59 -2.25 -4.38
CA LEU A 52 16.00 -1.84 -4.28
C LEU A 52 16.87 -2.80 -3.46
N SER A 53 16.26 -3.67 -2.64
CA SER A 53 16.99 -4.62 -1.81
C SER A 53 17.46 -5.82 -2.59
#